data_AF-A0A7X9E5G6-F1
#
_entry.id   AF-A0A7X9E5G6-F1
#
_cell.length_a   1.000
_cell.length_b   1.000
_cell.length_c   1.000
_cell.angle_alpha   90.00
_cell.angle_beta   90.00
_cell.angle_gamma   90.00
#
_symmetry.space_group_name_H-M   'P 1'
#
loop_
_entity.id
_entity.type
_entity.pdbx_description
1 polymer ?
#
loop_
_entity_poly.entity_id
_entity_poly.type
_entity_poly.pdbx_seq_one_letter_code
_entity_poly.pdbx_strand_id
1 'polypeptide(L)'
;MNALIAILFFIFFVLFISLFRRRSDIFSPARLFVLVWSLAIGLATLKFSRYQIKWTEYSWLMYAISLGSLLLGLFVTYVINIGKESKSVSAIRETVRSNTINSDLLYRYTIFLFIAYLVSYIFSAAIIGYVPLFTRFPGVTRNDWGVFGLGLFVQSFPAIIFLSILYFIYTKNQFKKKFILFLVILISFITYSFLLQRYYVVFALILSAVALYYSTNIFKVRNITVILLILISVFFGMSLIRQTGTIVNYLYYLSDMKFSVKYAIFTEPYMYIVMNLENFANAVNNLEKHTYGLFTFDFIFALTGIKHTLFKYLNLTEFPFMITNNYNTYTMFFIYYWDYGVVGLGFIPFILGFLFGRAYHNMKQNPNINTISVYSIFAFVIIFSFFIPIISFLHFAFNFLVIYIITWLINQQDIKVKI
;
A
#
# COMPACT_ATOMS: atom_id res chain seq x y z
N MET A 1 11.64 22.93 -17.88
CA MET A 1 11.66 21.49 -17.55
C MET A 1 12.86 21.12 -16.67
N ASN A 2 14.09 21.48 -17.05
CA ASN A 2 15.32 21.14 -16.29
C ASN A 2 15.35 21.72 -14.85
N ALA A 3 14.84 22.94 -14.64
CA ALA A 3 14.75 23.53 -13.30
C ALA A 3 13.77 22.79 -12.37
N LEU A 4 12.59 22.38 -12.88
CA LEU A 4 11.60 21.63 -12.11
C LEU A 4 12.14 20.26 -11.68
N ILE A 5 12.82 19.56 -12.59
CA ILE A 5 13.50 18.29 -12.29
C ILE A 5 14.50 18.48 -11.16
N ALA A 6 15.37 19.49 -11.27
CA ALA A 6 16.37 19.79 -10.25
C ALA A 6 15.74 20.12 -8.89
N ILE A 7 14.65 20.92 -8.86
CA ILE A 7 13.91 21.25 -7.64
C ILE A 7 13.30 20.00 -7.00
N LEU A 8 12.64 19.15 -7.77
CA LEU A 8 11.98 17.94 -7.25
C LEU A 8 12.99 16.95 -6.67
N PHE A 9 14.09 16.70 -7.39
CA PHE A 9 15.16 15.85 -6.85
C PHE A 9 15.86 16.51 -5.66
N PHE A 10 16.05 17.83 -5.65
CA PHE A 10 16.58 18.53 -4.50
C PHE A 10 15.69 18.36 -3.26
N ILE A 11 14.36 18.56 -3.39
CA ILE A 11 13.39 18.32 -2.31
C ILE A 11 13.49 16.86 -1.83
N PHE A 12 13.51 15.91 -2.76
CA PHE A 12 13.65 14.49 -2.45
C PHE A 12 14.94 14.21 -1.65
N PHE A 13 16.10 14.65 -2.13
CA PHE A 13 17.39 14.40 -1.50
C PHE A 13 17.50 15.11 -0.15
N VAL A 14 17.01 16.34 -0.01
CA VAL A 14 16.99 17.05 1.27
C VAL A 14 16.14 16.30 2.29
N LEU A 15 14.94 15.86 1.91
CA LEU A 15 14.08 15.06 2.80
C LEU A 15 14.69 13.70 3.10
N PHE A 16 15.29 13.03 2.12
CA PHE A 16 15.96 11.75 2.29
C PHE A 16 17.14 11.86 3.26
N ILE A 17 18.00 12.87 3.09
CA ILE A 17 19.11 13.16 4.01
C ILE A 17 18.58 13.51 5.41
N SER A 18 17.44 14.22 5.50
CA SER A 18 16.82 14.55 6.78
C SER A 18 16.41 13.32 7.59
N LEU A 19 16.19 12.16 6.96
CA LEU A 19 15.91 10.89 7.63
C LEU A 19 17.07 10.43 8.52
N PHE A 20 18.30 10.79 8.18
CA PHE A 20 19.51 10.42 8.92
C PHE A 20 19.78 11.34 10.12
N ARG A 21 19.02 12.43 10.29
CA ARG A 21 19.17 13.32 11.45
C ARG A 21 18.65 12.64 12.72
N ARG A 22 19.37 12.85 13.83
CA ARG A 22 18.98 12.35 15.16
C ARG A 22 17.58 12.87 15.53
N ARG A 23 16.74 11.99 16.07
CA ARG A 23 15.33 12.24 16.49
C ARG A 23 14.33 12.51 15.35
N SER A 24 14.72 12.35 14.09
CA SER A 24 13.78 12.51 12.98
C SER A 24 12.83 11.30 12.92
N ASP A 25 11.54 11.56 12.70
CA ASP A 25 10.57 10.49 12.51
C ASP A 25 10.47 10.15 11.01
N ILE A 26 10.91 8.95 10.66
CA ILE A 26 10.97 8.47 9.27
C ILE A 26 9.57 8.37 8.69
N PHE A 27 8.64 7.82 9.46
CA PHE A 27 7.28 7.58 9.02
C PHE A 27 6.35 8.73 9.43
N SER A 28 6.81 9.98 9.40
CA SER A 28 5.91 11.15 9.52
C SER A 28 5.09 11.29 8.21
N PRO A 29 3.76 11.52 8.27
CA PRO A 29 2.90 11.37 7.10
C PRO A 29 3.19 12.39 6.00
N ALA A 30 3.37 13.67 6.35
CA ALA A 30 3.72 14.72 5.38
C ALA A 30 5.10 14.46 4.74
N ARG A 31 6.07 14.03 5.54
CA ARG A 31 7.41 13.72 5.04
C ARG A 31 7.39 12.54 4.06
N LEU A 32 6.71 11.45 4.42
CA LEU A 32 6.53 10.29 3.53
C LEU A 32 5.88 10.70 2.22
N PHE A 33 4.78 11.45 2.31
CA PHE A 33 4.02 11.86 1.14
C PHE A 33 4.86 12.72 0.19
N VAL A 34 5.54 13.75 0.69
CA VAL A 34 6.38 14.62 -0.14
C VAL A 34 7.57 13.85 -0.70
N LEU A 35 8.19 12.94 0.07
CA LEU A 35 9.30 12.11 -0.40
C LEU A 35 8.87 11.22 -1.58
N VAL A 36 7.73 10.54 -1.46
CA VAL A 36 7.20 9.65 -2.51
C VAL A 36 6.83 10.44 -3.76
N TRP A 37 6.10 11.55 -3.62
CA TRP A 37 5.60 12.31 -4.76
C TRP A 37 6.65 13.17 -5.45
N SER A 38 7.62 13.72 -4.71
CA SER A 38 8.77 14.40 -5.32
C SER A 38 9.61 13.44 -6.16
N LEU A 39 9.83 12.20 -5.69
CA LEU A 39 10.50 11.17 -6.47
C LEU A 39 9.66 10.75 -7.70
N ALA A 40 8.37 10.46 -7.51
CA ALA A 40 7.51 9.97 -8.58
C ALA A 40 7.36 10.99 -9.72
N ILE A 41 7.10 12.26 -9.38
CA ILE A 41 7.02 13.34 -10.38
C ILE A 41 8.41 13.60 -10.99
N GLY A 42 9.46 13.62 -10.16
CA GLY A 42 10.84 13.79 -10.64
C GLY A 42 11.19 12.75 -11.70
N LEU A 43 10.93 11.47 -11.43
CA LEU A 43 11.11 10.37 -12.39
C LEU A 43 10.24 10.51 -13.64
N ALA A 44 8.96 10.87 -13.48
CA ALA A 44 8.04 11.05 -14.61
C ALA A 44 8.50 12.21 -15.53
N THR A 45 9.08 13.26 -14.98
CA THR A 45 9.60 14.40 -15.75
C THR A 45 10.89 14.10 -16.53
N LEU A 46 11.59 13.00 -16.25
CA LEU A 46 12.77 12.57 -17.04
C LEU A 46 12.40 12.05 -18.44
N LYS A 47 11.17 11.58 -18.63
CA LYS A 47 10.62 11.13 -19.93
C LYS A 47 11.52 10.10 -20.65
N PHE A 48 12.02 9.08 -19.94
CA PHE A 48 12.91 8.05 -20.50
C PHE A 48 12.22 7.01 -21.39
N SER A 49 10.89 6.93 -21.42
CA SER A 49 10.13 6.13 -22.41
C SER A 49 9.47 7.03 -23.45
N ARG A 50 9.27 6.51 -24.66
CA ARG A 50 8.49 7.19 -25.72
C ARG A 50 6.99 7.22 -25.43
N TYR A 51 6.48 6.38 -24.52
CA TYR A 51 5.09 6.46 -24.06
C TYR A 51 4.82 7.69 -23.17
N GLN A 52 5.85 8.33 -22.64
CA GLN A 52 5.64 9.45 -21.73
C GLN A 52 5.34 10.73 -22.50
N ILE A 53 4.22 11.35 -22.19
CA ILE A 53 3.70 12.52 -22.91
C ILE A 53 4.13 13.83 -22.25
N LYS A 54 4.06 14.93 -23.00
CA LYS A 54 4.18 16.26 -22.39
C LYS A 54 2.87 16.57 -21.66
N TRP A 55 2.96 16.80 -20.36
CA TRP A 55 1.79 17.15 -19.55
C TRP A 55 1.30 18.54 -19.92
N THR A 56 -0.02 18.68 -20.05
CA THR A 56 -0.69 19.97 -20.26
C THR A 56 -0.67 20.77 -18.96
N GLU A 57 -0.89 22.08 -19.06
CA GLU A 57 -1.07 22.93 -17.87
C GLU A 57 -2.24 22.44 -17.00
N TYR A 58 -3.28 21.90 -17.64
CA TYR A 58 -4.41 21.29 -16.95
C TYR A 58 -3.98 20.07 -16.13
N SER A 59 -3.22 19.13 -16.71
CA SER A 59 -2.70 17.97 -15.96
C SER A 59 -1.81 18.39 -14.77
N TRP A 60 -0.96 19.41 -14.96
CA TRP A 60 -0.15 19.97 -13.87
C TRP A 60 -1.01 20.56 -12.76
N LEU A 61 -2.05 21.31 -13.11
CA LEU A 61 -2.99 21.87 -12.15
C LEU A 61 -3.73 20.76 -11.37
N MET A 62 -4.15 19.68 -12.04
CA MET A 62 -4.82 18.56 -11.37
C MET A 62 -3.92 17.88 -10.33
N TYR A 63 -2.63 17.70 -10.65
CA TYR A 63 -1.66 17.24 -9.66
C TYR A 63 -1.46 18.23 -8.51
N ALA A 64 -1.31 19.52 -8.82
CA ALA A 64 -1.11 20.55 -7.81
C ALA A 64 -2.28 20.60 -6.81
N ILE A 65 -3.52 20.53 -7.30
CA ILE A 65 -4.73 20.47 -6.46
C ILE A 65 -4.72 19.21 -5.60
N SER A 66 -4.49 18.03 -6.19
CA SER A 66 -4.52 16.75 -5.47
C SER A 66 -3.48 16.69 -4.34
N LEU A 67 -2.23 17.06 -4.65
CA LEU A 67 -1.13 17.05 -3.69
C LEU A 67 -1.30 18.14 -2.64
N GLY A 68 -1.68 19.34 -3.07
CA GLY A 68 -1.95 20.48 -2.20
C GLY A 68 -3.05 20.17 -1.20
N SER A 69 -4.18 19.62 -1.65
CA SER A 69 -5.29 19.23 -0.79
C SER A 69 -4.91 18.22 0.28
N LEU A 70 -4.15 17.18 -0.06
CA LEU A 70 -3.70 16.20 0.93
C LEU A 70 -2.76 16.83 1.97
N LEU A 71 -1.82 17.65 1.51
CA LEU A 71 -0.92 18.39 2.40
C LEU A 71 -1.67 19.38 3.28
N LEU A 72 -2.71 20.04 2.77
CA LEU A 72 -3.59 20.91 3.55
C LEU A 72 -4.32 20.13 4.65
N GLY A 73 -4.85 18.94 4.35
CA GLY A 73 -5.47 18.07 5.36
C GLY A 73 -4.49 17.69 6.47
N LEU A 74 -3.25 17.34 6.11
CA LEU A 74 -2.18 17.09 7.07
C LEU A 74 -1.83 18.34 7.89
N PHE A 75 -1.73 19.51 7.25
CA PHE A 75 -1.44 20.78 7.90
C PHE A 75 -2.52 21.15 8.93
N VAL A 76 -3.80 20.99 8.59
CA VAL A 76 -4.92 21.22 9.52
C VAL A 76 -4.76 20.37 10.78
N THR A 77 -4.44 19.08 10.62
CA THR A 77 -4.23 18.21 11.80
C THR A 77 -3.00 18.60 12.61
N TYR A 78 -1.95 19.10 11.97
CA TYR A 78 -0.79 19.63 12.66
C TYR A 78 -1.18 20.84 13.52
N VAL A 79 -1.89 21.81 12.95
CA VAL A 79 -2.36 23.02 13.64
C VAL A 79 -3.26 22.68 14.84
N ILE A 80 -4.23 21.77 14.68
CA ILE A 80 -5.13 21.32 15.75
C ILE A 80 -4.38 20.65 16.92
N ASN A 81 -3.18 20.14 16.68
CA ASN A 81 -2.37 19.44 17.68
C ASN A 81 -1.15 20.25 18.16
N ILE A 82 -1.04 21.52 17.77
CA ILE A 82 -0.08 22.46 18.38
C ILE A 82 -0.38 22.55 19.89
N GLY A 83 0.67 22.51 20.71
CA GLY A 83 0.56 22.59 22.17
C GLY A 83 0.10 21.31 22.87
N LYS A 84 -0.32 20.27 22.14
CA LYS A 84 -0.65 18.97 22.73
C LYS A 84 0.61 18.13 22.93
N GLU A 85 0.66 17.38 24.03
CA GLU A 85 1.75 16.46 24.29
C GLU A 85 1.88 15.42 23.17
N SER A 86 3.09 15.23 22.66
CA SER A 86 3.37 14.25 21.60
C SER A 86 4.58 13.44 22.01
N LYS A 87 4.41 12.13 22.17
CA LYS A 87 5.51 11.26 22.57
C LYS A 87 6.51 11.15 21.43
N SER A 88 7.80 11.16 21.78
CA SER A 88 8.87 10.81 20.86
C SER A 88 8.79 9.33 20.48
N VAL A 89 9.43 8.93 19.38
CA VAL A 89 9.44 7.53 18.95
C VAL A 89 10.02 6.60 20.03
N SER A 90 11.02 7.07 20.80
CA SER A 90 11.57 6.29 21.93
C SER A 90 10.55 6.13 23.05
N ALA A 91 9.84 7.19 23.42
CA ALA A 91 8.78 7.13 24.45
C ALA A 91 7.57 6.28 24.01
N ILE A 92 7.26 6.27 22.71
CA ILE A 92 6.26 5.35 22.13
C ILE A 92 6.71 3.90 22.36
N ARG A 93 7.94 3.55 21.98
CA ARG A 93 8.47 2.18 22.16
C ARG A 93 8.46 1.74 23.61
N GLU A 94 8.77 2.64 24.54
CA GLU A 94 8.72 2.37 25.99
C GLU A 94 7.28 2.10 26.45
N THR A 95 6.34 3.00 26.14
CA THR A 95 4.91 2.83 26.50
C THR A 95 4.37 1.50 25.95
N VAL A 96 4.71 1.19 24.70
CA VAL A 96 4.24 0.01 23.99
C VAL A 96 4.80 -1.29 24.57
N ARG A 97 6.05 -1.28 25.04
CA ARG A 97 6.68 -2.43 25.70
C ARG A 97 6.13 -2.69 27.10
N SER A 98 5.69 -1.65 27.80
CA SER A 98 5.04 -1.78 29.10
C SER A 98 3.58 -2.20 29.01
N ASN A 99 2.93 -2.00 27.86
CA ASN A 99 1.55 -2.41 27.67
C ASN A 99 1.45 -3.94 27.65
N THR A 100 0.64 -4.48 28.56
CA THR A 100 0.18 -5.86 28.51
C THR A 100 -0.88 -6.00 27.42
N ILE A 101 -0.93 -7.17 26.79
CA ILE A 101 -1.91 -7.48 25.75
C ILE A 101 -2.45 -8.88 25.96
N ASN A 102 -3.69 -9.12 25.51
CA ASN A 102 -4.23 -10.47 25.49
C ASN A 102 -3.58 -11.29 24.36
N SER A 103 -2.44 -11.93 24.66
CA SER A 103 -1.70 -12.75 23.70
C SER A 103 -2.50 -13.96 23.22
N ASP A 104 -3.36 -14.52 24.07
CA ASP A 104 -4.13 -15.72 23.73
C ASP A 104 -5.23 -15.42 22.72
N LEU A 105 -5.90 -14.28 22.87
CA LEU A 105 -6.90 -13.82 21.92
C LEU A 105 -6.26 -13.43 20.58
N LEU A 106 -5.08 -12.78 20.60
CA LEU A 106 -4.30 -12.52 19.39
C LEU A 106 -3.94 -13.82 18.65
N TYR A 107 -3.44 -14.82 19.39
CA TYR A 107 -3.12 -16.14 18.83
C TYR A 107 -4.36 -16.81 18.22
N ARG A 108 -5.47 -16.88 18.96
CA ARG A 108 -6.71 -17.53 18.51
C ARG A 108 -7.27 -16.89 17.24
N TYR A 109 -7.34 -15.56 17.18
CA TYR A 109 -7.83 -14.88 15.98
C TYR A 109 -6.88 -15.01 14.79
N THR A 110 -5.57 -15.03 15.01
CA THR A 110 -4.60 -15.28 13.94
C THR A 110 -4.77 -16.68 13.37
N ILE A 111 -4.95 -17.70 14.22
CA ILE A 111 -5.21 -19.08 13.78
C ILE A 111 -6.56 -19.21 13.07
N PHE A 112 -7.62 -18.59 13.59
CA PHE A 112 -8.94 -18.58 12.93
C PHE A 112 -8.85 -17.98 11.53
N LEU A 113 -8.20 -16.83 11.39
CA LEU A 113 -8.00 -16.16 10.10
C LEU A 113 -7.17 -17.03 9.15
N PHE A 114 -6.13 -17.70 9.64
CA PHE A 114 -5.32 -18.64 8.86
C PHE A 114 -6.11 -19.86 8.37
N ILE A 115 -6.96 -20.44 9.23
CA ILE A 115 -7.83 -21.56 8.84
C ILE A 115 -8.80 -21.10 7.76
N ALA A 116 -9.46 -19.94 7.95
CA ALA A 116 -10.37 -19.37 6.95
C ALA A 116 -9.66 -19.09 5.60
N TYR A 117 -8.42 -18.60 5.65
CA TYR A 117 -7.56 -18.43 4.48
C TYR A 117 -7.28 -19.77 3.78
N LEU A 118 -6.83 -20.80 4.50
CA LEU A 118 -6.51 -22.10 3.91
C LEU A 118 -7.73 -22.78 3.30
N VAL A 119 -8.85 -22.79 4.02
CA VAL A 119 -10.12 -23.33 3.53
C VAL A 119 -10.50 -22.61 2.25
N SER A 120 -10.51 -21.27 2.25
CA SER A 120 -10.87 -20.48 1.08
C SER A 120 -9.92 -20.69 -0.10
N TYR A 121 -8.62 -20.86 0.16
CA TYR A 121 -7.62 -21.17 -0.86
C TYR A 121 -7.89 -22.53 -1.52
N ILE A 122 -8.10 -23.58 -0.71
CA ILE A 122 -8.36 -24.94 -1.19
C ILE A 122 -9.67 -24.99 -1.99
N PHE A 123 -10.75 -24.41 -1.46
CA PHE A 123 -12.03 -24.35 -2.17
C PHE A 123 -11.93 -23.55 -3.47
N SER A 124 -11.24 -22.41 -3.47
CA SER A 124 -11.03 -21.62 -4.69
C SER A 124 -10.24 -22.42 -5.73
N ALA A 125 -9.17 -23.10 -5.33
CA ALA A 125 -8.38 -23.95 -6.21
C ALA A 125 -9.20 -25.14 -6.75
N ALA A 126 -10.07 -25.73 -5.94
CA ALA A 126 -10.95 -26.83 -6.36
C ALA A 126 -12.02 -26.38 -7.37
N ILE A 127 -12.62 -25.19 -7.17
CA ILE A 127 -13.62 -24.61 -8.08
C ILE A 127 -12.98 -24.19 -9.41
N ILE A 128 -11.84 -23.51 -9.34
CA ILE A 128 -11.14 -22.97 -10.51
C ILE A 128 -10.39 -24.08 -11.27
N GLY A 129 -10.02 -25.16 -10.58
CA GLY A 129 -9.33 -26.33 -11.15
C GLY A 129 -7.83 -26.14 -11.33
N TYR A 130 -7.25 -25.01 -10.92
CA TYR A 130 -5.81 -24.77 -11.01
C TYR A 130 -5.30 -23.75 -9.97
N VAL A 131 -3.98 -23.74 -9.81
CA VAL A 131 -3.23 -22.71 -9.08
C VAL A 131 -2.32 -22.00 -10.08
N PRO A 132 -2.31 -20.65 -10.16
CA PRO A 132 -1.70 -19.90 -11.27
C PRO A 132 -0.24 -20.27 -11.57
N LEU A 133 0.59 -20.47 -10.56
CA LEU A 133 2.00 -20.83 -10.74
C LEU A 133 2.20 -22.12 -11.57
N PHE A 134 1.29 -23.08 -11.45
CA PHE A 134 1.42 -24.41 -12.09
C PHE A 134 0.73 -24.50 -13.45
N THR A 135 0.32 -23.37 -14.03
CA THR A 135 -0.29 -23.33 -15.37
C THR A 135 0.75 -23.06 -16.46
N ARG A 136 0.38 -23.31 -17.72
CA ARG A 136 1.23 -23.02 -18.88
C ARG A 136 1.44 -21.51 -19.09
N PHE A 137 0.50 -20.67 -18.66
CA PHE A 137 0.55 -19.21 -18.80
C PHE A 137 0.25 -18.49 -17.48
N PRO A 138 1.14 -18.59 -16.46
CA PRO A 138 0.87 -18.09 -15.12
C PRO A 138 0.53 -16.60 -15.05
N GLY A 139 1.09 -15.80 -15.97
CA GLY A 139 0.88 -14.36 -16.04
C GLY A 139 -0.54 -13.94 -16.44
N VAL A 140 -1.25 -14.80 -17.19
CA VAL A 140 -2.65 -14.56 -17.61
C VAL A 140 -3.60 -15.14 -16.57
N THR A 141 -3.40 -16.41 -16.19
CA THR A 141 -4.30 -17.14 -15.29
C THR A 141 -4.37 -16.54 -13.88
N ARG A 142 -3.38 -15.75 -13.46
CA ARG A 142 -3.43 -15.05 -12.17
C ARG A 142 -4.53 -13.98 -12.10
N ASN A 143 -4.91 -13.39 -13.24
CA ASN A 143 -5.90 -12.30 -13.26
C ASN A 143 -7.32 -12.84 -13.07
N ASP A 144 -7.56 -14.07 -13.51
CA ASP A 144 -8.86 -14.74 -13.44
C ASP A 144 -9.01 -15.57 -12.16
N TRP A 145 -8.00 -15.56 -11.29
CA TRP A 145 -7.99 -16.39 -10.09
C TRP A 145 -8.68 -15.67 -8.93
N GLY A 146 -9.89 -16.12 -8.60
CA GLY A 146 -10.62 -15.70 -7.42
C GLY A 146 -12.09 -16.11 -7.48
N VAL A 147 -12.62 -16.60 -6.37
CA VAL A 147 -14.06 -16.84 -6.21
C VAL A 147 -14.63 -15.73 -5.35
N PHE A 148 -15.72 -15.10 -5.77
CA PHE A 148 -16.37 -14.03 -5.01
C PHE A 148 -16.72 -14.52 -3.59
N GLY A 149 -16.52 -13.66 -2.58
CA GLY A 149 -16.61 -14.04 -1.17
C GLY A 149 -15.35 -14.74 -0.65
N LEU A 150 -15.01 -15.94 -1.16
CA LEU A 150 -13.84 -16.70 -0.71
C LEU A 150 -12.51 -15.96 -0.95
N GLY A 151 -12.43 -15.19 -2.03
CA GLY A 151 -11.28 -14.36 -2.35
C GLY A 151 -10.95 -13.32 -1.27
N LEU A 152 -11.92 -12.90 -0.44
CA LEU A 152 -11.66 -11.99 0.68
C LEU A 152 -10.73 -12.63 1.72
N PHE A 153 -10.98 -13.90 2.07
CA PHE A 153 -10.16 -14.63 3.02
C PHE A 153 -8.81 -15.00 2.41
N VAL A 154 -8.73 -15.36 1.13
CA VAL A 154 -7.42 -15.59 0.47
C VAL A 154 -6.57 -14.30 0.49
N GLN A 155 -7.19 -13.14 0.28
CA GLN A 155 -6.51 -11.86 0.34
C GLN A 155 -6.29 -11.32 1.77
N SER A 156 -6.64 -12.08 2.82
CA SER A 156 -6.33 -11.76 4.21
C SER A 156 -4.88 -12.04 4.61
N PHE A 157 -4.07 -12.53 3.66
CA PHE A 157 -2.64 -12.78 3.83
C PHE A 157 -1.88 -11.68 4.60
N PRO A 158 -2.00 -10.37 4.28
CA PRO A 158 -1.28 -9.33 5.02
C PRO A 158 -1.66 -9.27 6.50
N ALA A 159 -2.94 -9.43 6.81
CA ALA A 159 -3.41 -9.44 8.19
C ALA A 159 -2.83 -10.64 8.96
N ILE A 160 -2.79 -11.84 8.37
CA ILE A 160 -2.20 -13.03 9.01
C ILE A 160 -0.71 -12.80 9.33
N ILE A 161 0.06 -12.33 8.36
CA ILE A 161 1.49 -12.04 8.54
C ILE A 161 1.71 -10.98 9.61
N PHE A 162 0.94 -9.88 9.53
CA PHE A 162 1.04 -8.76 10.45
C PHE A 162 0.72 -9.16 11.89
N LEU A 163 -0.41 -9.83 12.13
CA LEU A 163 -0.83 -10.26 13.46
C LEU A 163 0.13 -11.29 14.06
N SER A 164 0.67 -12.18 13.23
CA SER A 164 1.72 -13.12 13.65
C SER A 164 2.97 -12.37 14.12
N ILE A 165 3.43 -11.37 13.36
CA ILE A 165 4.58 -10.52 13.73
C ILE A 165 4.30 -9.73 15.02
N LEU A 166 3.10 -9.18 15.19
CA LEU A 166 2.71 -8.56 16.46
C LEU A 166 2.83 -9.56 17.62
N TYR A 167 2.34 -10.79 17.47
CA TYR A 167 2.49 -11.80 18.52
C TYR A 167 3.96 -12.06 18.88
N PHE A 168 4.86 -12.11 17.88
CA PHE A 168 6.30 -12.26 18.14
C PHE A 168 6.90 -11.09 18.94
N ILE A 169 6.44 -9.86 18.68
CA ILE A 169 6.93 -8.64 19.34
C ILE A 169 6.48 -8.57 20.80
N TYR A 170 5.20 -8.83 21.06
CA TYR A 170 4.58 -8.51 22.35
C TYR A 170 4.53 -9.70 23.32
N THR A 171 4.49 -10.94 22.81
CA THR A 171 4.43 -12.12 23.67
C THR A 171 5.84 -12.63 23.98
N LYS A 172 6.22 -12.67 25.26
CA LYS A 172 7.46 -13.30 25.73
C LYS A 172 7.18 -14.75 26.17
N ASN A 173 8.19 -15.63 26.05
CA ASN A 173 8.20 -16.98 26.63
C ASN A 173 7.02 -17.92 26.26
N GLN A 174 6.71 -18.06 24.97
CA GLN A 174 5.70 -19.01 24.46
C GLN A 174 6.20 -19.75 23.21
N PHE A 175 7.22 -20.61 23.36
CA PHE A 175 7.90 -21.24 22.22
C PHE A 175 6.96 -22.04 21.32
N LYS A 176 6.07 -22.87 21.89
CA LYS A 176 5.12 -23.69 21.11
C LYS A 176 4.21 -22.83 20.21
N LYS A 177 3.56 -21.81 20.77
CA LYS A 177 2.69 -20.90 20.00
C LYS A 177 3.48 -20.10 18.96
N LYS A 178 4.69 -19.64 19.30
CA LYS A 178 5.58 -18.96 18.34
C LYS A 178 6.00 -19.88 17.19
N PHE A 179 6.32 -21.14 17.48
CA PHE A 179 6.65 -22.13 16.46
C PHE A 179 5.47 -22.39 15.52
N ILE A 180 4.25 -22.52 16.05
CA ILE A 180 3.03 -22.65 15.24
C ILE A 180 2.83 -21.42 14.35
N LEU A 181 2.95 -20.20 14.90
CA LEU A 181 2.82 -18.98 14.10
C LEU A 181 3.93 -18.81 13.06
N PHE A 182 5.13 -19.32 13.33
CA PHE A 182 6.18 -19.39 12.31
C PHE A 182 5.77 -20.28 11.13
N LEU A 183 5.19 -21.46 11.41
CA LEU A 183 4.62 -22.32 10.36
C LEU A 183 3.47 -21.65 9.62
N VAL A 184 2.59 -20.92 10.32
CA VAL A 184 1.50 -20.12 9.71
C VAL A 184 2.07 -19.09 8.73
N ILE A 185 3.10 -18.34 9.12
CA ILE A 185 3.79 -17.37 8.25
C ILE A 185 4.35 -18.10 7.02
N LEU A 186 5.07 -19.20 7.21
CA LEU A 186 5.73 -19.93 6.14
C LEU A 186 4.71 -20.48 5.13
N ILE A 187 3.68 -21.19 5.61
CA ILE A 187 2.63 -21.78 4.77
C ILE A 187 1.86 -20.68 4.03
N SER A 188 1.48 -19.60 4.72
CA SER A 188 0.78 -18.47 4.11
C SER A 188 1.65 -17.83 3.01
N PHE A 189 2.95 -17.63 3.25
CA PHE A 189 3.86 -17.04 2.27
C PHE A 189 4.03 -17.92 1.03
N ILE A 190 4.23 -19.23 1.22
CA ILE A 190 4.39 -20.18 0.11
C ILE A 190 3.12 -20.26 -0.73
N THR A 191 1.98 -20.53 -0.09
CA THR A 191 0.69 -20.67 -0.79
C THR A 191 0.29 -19.37 -1.50
N TYR A 192 0.50 -18.22 -0.86
CA TYR A 192 0.18 -16.93 -1.47
C TYR A 192 1.12 -16.59 -2.64
N SER A 193 2.40 -16.97 -2.56
CA SER A 193 3.36 -16.80 -3.66
C SER A 193 2.96 -17.59 -4.91
N PHE A 194 2.26 -18.73 -4.75
CA PHE A 194 1.75 -19.51 -5.88
C PHE A 194 0.66 -18.78 -6.69
N LEU A 195 0.05 -17.73 -6.12
CA LEU A 195 -0.90 -16.86 -6.81
C LEU A 195 -0.22 -15.77 -7.65
N LEU A 196 1.11 -15.59 -7.49
CA LEU A 196 1.89 -14.57 -8.19
C LEU A 196 1.40 -13.13 -7.98
N GLN A 197 0.71 -12.87 -6.87
CA GLN A 197 0.18 -11.55 -6.50
C GLN A 197 1.19 -10.78 -5.62
N ARG A 198 1.79 -9.73 -6.16
CA ARG A 198 2.86 -8.96 -5.48
C ARG A 198 2.33 -7.96 -4.46
N TYR A 199 1.16 -7.40 -4.75
CA TYR A 199 0.60 -6.26 -4.03
C TYR A 199 0.44 -6.53 -2.52
N TYR A 200 -0.18 -7.65 -2.15
CA TYR A 200 -0.42 -7.98 -0.75
C TYR A 200 0.84 -8.43 0.01
N VAL A 201 1.84 -8.94 -0.68
CA VAL A 201 3.17 -9.19 -0.10
C VAL A 201 3.83 -7.88 0.30
N VAL A 202 3.82 -6.90 -0.59
CA VAL A 202 4.36 -5.56 -0.30
C VAL A 202 3.54 -4.87 0.81
N PHE A 203 2.22 -5.02 0.80
CA PHE A 203 1.36 -4.51 1.87
C PHE A 203 1.75 -5.08 3.23
N ALA A 204 1.86 -6.41 3.35
CA ALA A 204 2.25 -7.08 4.59
C ALA A 204 3.60 -6.57 5.12
N LEU A 205 4.59 -6.46 4.22
CA LEU A 205 5.95 -6.09 4.60
C LEU A 205 6.07 -4.62 5.04
N ILE A 206 5.44 -3.68 4.33
CA ILE A 206 5.43 -2.26 4.72
C ILE A 206 4.69 -2.09 6.04
N LEU A 207 3.51 -2.70 6.16
CA LEU A 207 2.69 -2.65 7.37
C LEU A 207 3.48 -3.14 8.59
N SER A 208 4.11 -4.30 8.49
CA SER A 208 4.95 -4.86 9.56
C SER A 208 6.19 -4.02 9.84
N ALA A 209 6.82 -3.44 8.82
CA ALA A 209 8.00 -2.60 8.99
C ALA A 209 7.67 -1.32 9.79
N VAL A 210 6.55 -0.66 9.49
CA VAL A 210 6.11 0.53 10.22
C VAL A 210 5.79 0.18 11.68
N ALA A 211 5.04 -0.91 11.91
CA ALA A 211 4.72 -1.34 13.27
C ALA A 211 5.96 -1.72 14.09
N LEU A 212 6.92 -2.43 13.48
CA LEU A 212 8.19 -2.77 14.13
C LEU A 212 9.01 -1.52 14.46
N TYR A 213 9.00 -0.49 13.60
CA TYR A 213 9.70 0.78 13.85
C TYR A 213 9.15 1.51 15.08
N TYR A 214 7.82 1.52 15.28
CA TYR A 214 7.20 2.14 16.44
C TYR A 214 7.18 1.25 17.69
N SER A 215 7.25 -0.08 17.55
CA SER A 215 7.16 -1.02 18.68
C SER A 215 8.53 -1.49 19.20
N THR A 216 9.59 -1.43 18.39
CA THR A 216 10.89 -2.03 18.71
C THR A 216 12.07 -1.13 18.39
N ASN A 217 13.23 -1.41 18.99
CA ASN A 217 14.51 -0.78 18.65
C ASN A 217 15.27 -1.53 17.53
N ILE A 218 14.62 -2.47 16.82
CA ILE A 218 15.24 -3.26 15.74
C ILE A 218 15.62 -2.35 14.56
N PHE A 219 14.85 -1.29 14.34
CA PHE A 219 15.09 -0.33 13.27
C PHE A 219 16.20 0.67 13.63
N LYS A 220 17.46 0.23 13.50
CA LYS A 220 18.59 1.11 13.19
C LYS A 220 18.59 1.39 11.68
N VAL A 221 19.08 2.55 11.24
CA VAL A 221 19.14 2.93 9.81
C VAL A 221 19.76 1.84 8.93
N ARG A 222 20.79 1.14 9.43
CA ARG A 222 21.40 -0.03 8.78
C ARG A 222 20.41 -1.16 8.45
N ASN A 223 19.45 -1.41 9.33
CA ASN A 223 18.47 -2.50 9.18
C ASN A 223 17.34 -2.09 8.22
N ILE A 224 17.10 -0.79 8.01
CA ILE A 224 16.17 -0.28 6.99
C ILE A 224 16.68 -0.61 5.60
N THR A 225 17.98 -0.44 5.34
CA THR A 225 18.60 -0.85 4.07
C THR A 225 18.43 -2.34 3.83
N VAL A 226 18.58 -3.18 4.85
CA VAL A 226 18.38 -4.63 4.75
C VAL A 226 16.92 -4.96 4.43
N ILE A 227 15.96 -4.29 5.06
CA ILE A 227 14.53 -4.51 4.79
C ILE A 227 14.15 -4.03 3.39
N LEU A 228 14.66 -2.87 2.94
CA LEU A 228 14.54 -2.40 1.56
C LEU A 228 15.14 -3.41 0.57
N LEU A 229 16.31 -3.96 0.87
CA LEU A 229 16.94 -5.00 0.05
C LEU A 229 16.12 -6.28 0.02
N ILE A 230 15.49 -6.69 1.13
CA ILE A 230 14.58 -7.85 1.17
C ILE A 230 13.33 -7.57 0.36
N LEU A 231 12.70 -6.40 0.52
CA LEU A 231 11.54 -5.96 -0.26
C LEU A 231 11.83 -5.97 -1.76
N ILE A 232 12.96 -5.38 -2.14
CA ILE A 232 13.51 -5.38 -3.50
C ILE A 232 13.73 -6.84 -3.94
N SER A 233 14.43 -7.65 -3.16
CA SER A 233 14.71 -9.06 -3.49
C SER A 233 13.46 -9.91 -3.64
N VAL A 234 12.42 -9.67 -2.85
CA VAL A 234 11.13 -10.38 -2.95
C VAL A 234 10.36 -9.90 -4.19
N PHE A 235 10.30 -8.59 -4.41
CA PHE A 235 9.62 -7.99 -5.57
C PHE A 235 10.28 -8.39 -6.90
N PHE A 236 11.61 -8.36 -6.96
CA PHE A 236 12.39 -8.77 -8.12
C PHE A 236 12.57 -10.28 -8.19
N GLY A 237 12.68 -11.00 -7.08
CA GLY A 237 12.76 -12.47 -7.05
C GLY A 237 11.52 -13.11 -7.67
N MET A 238 10.33 -12.61 -7.36
CA MET A 238 9.09 -13.03 -8.04
C MET A 238 9.09 -12.65 -9.54
N SER A 239 9.83 -11.61 -9.94
CA SER A 239 10.02 -11.25 -11.35
C SER A 239 11.06 -12.13 -12.05
N LEU A 240 12.05 -12.66 -11.32
CA LEU A 240 13.09 -13.58 -11.81
C LEU A 240 12.58 -15.02 -11.94
N ILE A 241 11.65 -15.46 -11.06
CA ILE A 241 10.93 -16.74 -11.18
C ILE A 241 10.15 -16.80 -12.50
N ARG A 242 9.87 -15.65 -13.14
CA ARG A 242 9.29 -15.56 -14.49
C ARG A 242 10.25 -16.01 -15.62
N GLN A 243 11.46 -16.44 -15.29
CA GLN A 243 12.51 -17.02 -16.14
C GLN A 243 13.07 -16.14 -17.29
N THR A 244 14.41 -16.05 -17.29
CA THR A 244 15.36 -15.58 -18.32
C THR A 244 15.56 -14.07 -18.52
N GLY A 245 16.83 -13.65 -18.62
CA GLY A 245 17.28 -12.29 -18.93
C GLY A 245 16.75 -11.76 -20.28
N THR A 246 16.20 -12.63 -21.13
CA THR A 246 15.43 -12.31 -22.33
C THR A 246 14.25 -11.39 -22.02
N ILE A 247 13.64 -11.50 -20.82
CA ILE A 247 12.50 -10.65 -20.42
C ILE A 247 12.94 -9.23 -20.07
N VAL A 248 14.14 -9.01 -19.52
CA VAL A 248 14.58 -7.64 -19.18
C VAL A 248 14.73 -6.79 -20.44
N ASN A 249 15.33 -7.38 -21.47
CA ASN A 249 15.41 -6.75 -22.79
C ASN A 249 14.03 -6.67 -23.46
N TYR A 250 13.19 -7.70 -23.34
CA TYR A 250 11.82 -7.66 -23.83
C TYR A 250 11.03 -6.51 -23.21
N LEU A 251 11.06 -6.34 -21.88
CA LEU A 251 10.40 -5.25 -21.18
C LEU A 251 10.96 -3.89 -21.60
N TYR A 252 12.28 -3.80 -21.81
CA TYR A 252 12.92 -2.60 -22.36
C TYR A 252 12.34 -2.22 -23.74
N TYR A 253 12.23 -3.16 -24.67
CA TYR A 253 11.65 -2.88 -25.99
C TYR A 253 10.14 -2.65 -25.91
N LEU A 254 9.43 -3.43 -25.09
CA LEU A 254 7.98 -3.29 -24.84
C LEU A 254 7.64 -1.90 -24.29
N SER A 255 8.53 -1.35 -23.45
CA SER A 255 8.42 -0.03 -22.82
C SER A 255 8.88 1.12 -23.70
N ASP A 256 9.45 0.82 -24.87
CA ASP A 256 10.00 1.79 -25.82
C ASP A 256 10.94 2.81 -25.14
N MET A 257 11.98 2.29 -24.48
CA MET A 257 12.93 3.08 -23.71
C MET A 257 13.93 3.85 -24.60
N LYS A 258 14.32 5.05 -24.15
CA LYS A 258 15.23 5.98 -24.85
C LYS A 258 16.70 5.83 -24.46
N PHE A 259 17.01 5.25 -23.30
CA PHE A 259 18.39 5.06 -22.81
C PHE A 259 18.98 3.74 -23.32
N SER A 260 20.29 3.52 -23.28
CA SER A 260 20.92 2.28 -23.77
C SER A 260 20.39 1.00 -23.11
N VAL A 261 20.16 -0.06 -23.89
CA VAL A 261 19.72 -1.40 -23.41
C VAL A 261 20.63 -1.99 -22.32
N LYS A 262 21.89 -1.54 -22.20
CA LYS A 262 22.80 -1.90 -21.10
C LYS A 262 22.20 -1.62 -19.72
N TYR A 263 21.28 -0.66 -19.63
CA TYR A 263 20.60 -0.25 -18.40
C TYR A 263 19.17 -0.81 -18.30
N ALA A 264 18.79 -1.81 -19.11
CA ALA A 264 17.43 -2.36 -19.19
C ALA A 264 16.87 -2.88 -17.85
N ILE A 265 17.73 -3.22 -16.88
CA ILE A 265 17.30 -3.60 -15.52
C ILE A 265 16.48 -2.51 -14.82
N PHE A 266 16.69 -1.23 -15.16
CA PHE A 266 15.96 -0.12 -14.58
C PHE A 266 14.60 0.13 -15.24
N THR A 267 14.30 -0.53 -16.38
CA THR A 267 13.05 -0.32 -17.12
C THR A 267 11.82 -0.64 -16.29
N GLU A 268 11.71 -1.87 -15.76
CA GLU A 268 10.54 -2.32 -15.01
C GLU A 268 10.25 -1.41 -13.79
N PRO A 269 11.21 -1.13 -12.88
CA PRO A 269 10.93 -0.28 -11.74
C PRO A 269 10.63 1.18 -12.14
N TYR A 270 11.27 1.70 -13.19
CA TYR A 270 10.99 3.05 -13.68
C TYR A 270 9.56 3.15 -14.22
N MET A 271 9.20 2.28 -15.16
CA MET A 271 7.89 2.27 -15.83
C MET A 271 6.76 2.01 -14.84
N TYR A 272 6.98 1.14 -13.84
CA TYR A 272 6.00 0.85 -12.80
C TYR A 272 5.66 2.06 -11.93
N ILE A 273 6.55 3.06 -11.84
CA ILE A 273 6.26 4.33 -11.14
C ILE A 273 5.66 5.32 -12.11
N VAL A 274 6.37 5.62 -13.20
CA VAL A 274 6.03 6.79 -14.05
C VAL A 274 4.73 6.61 -14.80
N MET A 275 4.40 5.40 -15.25
CA MET A 275 3.22 5.19 -16.10
C MET A 275 1.91 5.44 -15.37
N ASN A 276 1.85 5.25 -14.04
CA ASN A 276 0.66 5.66 -13.27
C ASN A 276 0.40 7.15 -13.39
N LEU A 277 1.48 7.93 -13.40
CA LEU A 277 1.39 9.37 -13.48
C LEU A 277 1.06 9.82 -14.90
N GLU A 278 1.69 9.22 -15.91
CA GLU A 278 1.36 9.49 -17.31
C GLU A 278 -0.08 9.14 -17.65
N ASN A 279 -0.57 7.99 -17.18
CA ASN A 279 -1.94 7.55 -17.40
C ASN A 279 -2.93 8.51 -16.74
N PHE A 280 -2.69 8.94 -15.50
CA PHE A 280 -3.54 9.95 -14.86
C PHE A 280 -3.51 11.28 -15.63
N ALA A 281 -2.33 11.78 -15.99
CA ALA A 281 -2.19 13.02 -16.76
C ALA A 281 -2.91 12.94 -18.10
N ASN A 282 -2.86 11.80 -18.79
CA ASN A 282 -3.61 11.58 -20.03
C ASN A 282 -5.12 11.54 -19.76
N ALA A 283 -5.55 10.75 -18.78
CA ALA A 283 -6.97 10.55 -18.52
C ALA A 283 -7.69 11.84 -18.09
N VAL A 284 -7.06 12.71 -17.28
CA VAL A 284 -7.72 13.97 -16.88
C VAL A 284 -8.02 14.89 -18.06
N ASN A 285 -7.23 14.84 -19.13
CA ASN A 285 -7.47 15.65 -20.34
C ASN A 285 -8.57 15.07 -21.24
N ASN A 286 -8.87 13.78 -21.13
CA ASN A 286 -9.79 13.08 -22.05
C ASN A 286 -11.12 12.69 -21.37
N LEU A 287 -11.19 12.71 -20.04
CA LEU A 287 -12.40 12.37 -19.29
C LEU A 287 -13.41 13.52 -19.33
N GLU A 288 -14.49 13.31 -20.07
CA GLU A 288 -15.62 14.26 -20.16
C GLU A 288 -16.78 13.92 -19.20
N LYS A 289 -16.89 12.66 -18.79
CA LYS A 289 -18.02 12.15 -17.98
C LYS A 289 -17.55 11.66 -16.62
N HIS A 290 -18.38 11.96 -15.62
CA HIS A 290 -18.12 11.59 -14.24
C HIS A 290 -19.02 10.45 -13.77
N THR A 291 -18.48 9.63 -12.85
CA THR A 291 -19.10 8.40 -12.35
C THR A 291 -19.71 8.55 -10.96
N TYR A 292 -19.68 9.76 -10.38
CA TYR A 292 -20.43 10.17 -9.18
C TYR A 292 -20.27 9.29 -7.93
N GLY A 293 -19.15 8.58 -7.79
CA GLY A 293 -18.77 7.84 -6.59
C GLY A 293 -18.72 6.32 -6.76
N LEU A 294 -19.03 5.82 -7.94
CA LEU A 294 -19.03 4.39 -8.24
C LEU A 294 -17.67 3.74 -7.98
N PHE A 295 -16.58 4.44 -8.32
CA PHE A 295 -15.23 3.91 -8.12
C PHE A 295 -14.66 4.24 -6.74
N THR A 296 -14.98 5.41 -6.18
CA THR A 296 -14.58 5.85 -4.84
C THR A 296 -15.14 4.91 -3.78
N PHE A 297 -16.40 4.50 -3.94
CA PHE A 297 -17.08 3.57 -3.04
C PHE A 297 -17.23 2.16 -3.62
N ASP A 298 -16.30 1.75 -4.50
CA ASP A 298 -16.32 0.43 -5.16
C ASP A 298 -16.53 -0.72 -4.17
N PHE A 299 -15.89 -0.65 -3.00
CA PHE A 299 -16.07 -1.66 -1.95
C PHE A 299 -17.52 -1.83 -1.48
N ILE A 300 -18.34 -0.78 -1.46
CA ILE A 300 -19.75 -0.84 -1.07
C ILE A 300 -20.55 -1.59 -2.14
N PHE A 301 -20.34 -1.25 -3.41
CA PHE A 301 -21.02 -1.91 -4.52
C PHE A 301 -20.57 -3.35 -4.74
N ALA A 302 -19.30 -3.64 -4.42
CA ALA A 302 -18.78 -5.00 -4.42
C ALA A 302 -19.43 -5.84 -3.31
N LEU A 303 -19.67 -5.29 -2.12
CA LEU A 303 -20.37 -5.98 -1.03
C LEU A 303 -21.82 -6.31 -1.37
N THR A 304 -22.52 -5.43 -2.08
CA THR A 304 -23.91 -5.67 -2.48
C THR A 304 -24.05 -6.61 -3.68
N GLY A 305 -22.94 -6.95 -4.35
CA GLY A 305 -22.93 -7.75 -5.58
C GLY A 305 -23.46 -7.01 -6.82
N ILE A 306 -23.85 -5.73 -6.67
CA ILE A 306 -24.48 -4.94 -7.74
C ILE A 306 -23.43 -4.35 -8.70
N LYS A 307 -22.15 -4.28 -8.27
CA LYS A 307 -21.03 -3.71 -9.05
C LYS A 307 -21.07 -4.08 -10.54
N HIS A 308 -21.04 -5.38 -10.86
CA HIS A 308 -20.95 -5.84 -12.25
C HIS A 308 -22.18 -5.45 -13.07
N THR A 309 -23.37 -5.54 -12.48
CA THR A 309 -24.63 -5.14 -13.10
C THR A 309 -24.65 -3.65 -13.41
N LEU A 310 -24.22 -2.83 -12.45
CA LEU A 310 -24.21 -1.38 -12.58
C LEU A 310 -23.17 -0.89 -13.60
N PHE A 311 -21.99 -1.50 -13.62
CA PHE A 311 -20.94 -1.16 -14.58
C PHE A 311 -21.36 -1.53 -16.01
N LYS A 312 -22.03 -2.69 -16.19
CA LYS A 312 -22.57 -3.10 -17.49
C LYS A 312 -23.71 -2.17 -17.93
N TYR A 313 -24.63 -1.81 -17.03
CA TYR A 313 -25.74 -0.90 -17.33
C TYR A 313 -25.26 0.49 -17.76
N LEU A 314 -24.22 1.01 -17.10
CA LEU A 314 -23.66 2.33 -17.37
C LEU A 314 -22.58 2.33 -18.48
N ASN A 315 -22.31 1.17 -19.08
CA ASN A 315 -21.27 0.96 -20.09
C ASN A 315 -19.90 1.53 -19.67
N LEU A 316 -19.51 1.30 -18.41
CA LEU A 316 -18.28 1.81 -17.83
C LEU A 316 -17.12 0.84 -18.06
N THR A 317 -16.04 1.34 -18.65
CA THR A 317 -14.76 0.63 -18.74
C THR A 317 -13.89 0.98 -17.53
N GLU A 318 -13.43 0.03 -16.72
CA GLU A 318 -12.74 0.29 -15.43
C GLU A 318 -11.47 1.17 -15.51
N PHE A 319 -10.77 1.18 -16.65
CA PHE A 319 -9.50 1.92 -16.82
C PHE A 319 -9.43 2.59 -18.21
N PRO A 320 -10.17 3.68 -18.44
CA PRO A 320 -10.22 4.35 -19.73
C PRO A 320 -9.03 5.29 -19.96
N PHE A 321 -8.67 5.52 -21.23
CA PHE A 321 -7.63 6.49 -21.62
C PHE A 321 -6.22 6.16 -21.12
N MET A 322 -5.89 4.87 -21.02
CA MET A 322 -4.50 4.43 -20.80
C MET A 322 -3.65 4.73 -22.03
N ILE A 323 -2.39 5.12 -21.81
CA ILE A 323 -1.46 5.35 -22.93
C ILE A 323 -1.09 4.01 -23.61
N THR A 324 -0.96 2.95 -22.81
CA THR A 324 -0.63 1.61 -23.28
C THR A 324 -1.27 0.56 -22.38
N ASN A 325 -1.75 -0.52 -22.98
CA ASN A 325 -2.36 -1.63 -22.26
C ASN A 325 -1.37 -2.41 -21.38
N ASN A 326 -0.06 -2.26 -21.63
CA ASN A 326 0.98 -2.96 -20.86
C ASN A 326 1.16 -2.38 -19.45
N TYR A 327 0.79 -1.10 -19.25
CA TYR A 327 0.89 -0.39 -17.99
C TYR A 327 -0.48 0.16 -17.62
N ASN A 328 -1.28 -0.68 -16.97
CA ASN A 328 -2.72 -0.50 -16.85
C ASN A 328 -3.18 0.05 -15.49
N THR A 329 -2.34 0.87 -14.86
CA THR A 329 -2.58 1.38 -13.51
C THR A 329 -2.47 2.89 -13.48
N TYR A 330 -3.12 3.48 -12.49
CA TYR A 330 -3.22 4.92 -12.28
C TYR A 330 -2.75 5.29 -10.88
N THR A 331 -2.51 6.57 -10.63
CA THR A 331 -2.32 7.07 -9.26
C THR A 331 -3.61 6.92 -8.44
N MET A 332 -3.53 6.99 -7.10
CA MET A 332 -4.71 6.94 -6.24
C MET A 332 -5.75 8.03 -6.56
N PHE A 333 -5.32 9.15 -7.14
CA PHE A 333 -6.18 10.30 -7.43
C PHE A 333 -7.11 10.09 -8.61
N PHE A 334 -6.83 9.11 -9.46
CA PHE A 334 -7.59 8.88 -10.69
C PHE A 334 -9.08 8.71 -10.45
N ILE A 335 -9.47 7.84 -9.51
CA ILE A 335 -10.88 7.58 -9.28
C ILE A 335 -11.60 8.78 -8.65
N TYR A 336 -10.90 9.60 -7.88
CA TYR A 336 -11.50 10.79 -7.27
C TYR A 336 -11.81 11.84 -8.34
N TYR A 337 -10.92 11.99 -9.31
CA TYR A 337 -11.19 12.81 -10.49
C TYR A 337 -12.26 12.20 -11.38
N TRP A 338 -12.23 10.89 -11.60
CA TRP A 338 -13.19 10.27 -12.48
C TRP A 338 -14.60 10.36 -11.91
N ASP A 339 -14.78 10.18 -10.60
CA ASP A 339 -16.09 10.30 -9.96
C ASP A 339 -16.59 11.73 -9.82
N TYR A 340 -15.73 12.70 -9.50
CA TYR A 340 -16.16 14.04 -9.05
C TYR A 340 -15.36 15.20 -9.67
N GLY A 341 -14.53 14.94 -10.67
CA GLY A 341 -13.69 15.93 -11.33
C GLY A 341 -12.74 16.65 -10.36
N VAL A 342 -12.58 17.96 -10.59
CA VAL A 342 -11.72 18.83 -9.77
C VAL A 342 -12.15 18.85 -8.31
N VAL A 343 -13.46 18.80 -8.03
CA VAL A 343 -13.99 18.78 -6.65
C VAL A 343 -13.55 17.52 -5.91
N GLY A 344 -13.53 16.37 -6.59
CA GLY A 344 -13.02 15.13 -6.03
C GLY A 344 -11.55 15.21 -5.63
N LEU A 345 -10.72 15.77 -6.52
CA LEU A 345 -9.29 16.01 -6.24
C LEU A 345 -9.05 17.02 -5.13
N GLY A 346 -9.95 17.98 -4.96
CA GLY A 346 -9.91 18.94 -3.87
C GLY A 346 -10.27 18.31 -2.52
N PHE A 347 -11.44 17.67 -2.45
CA PHE A 347 -12.08 17.29 -1.19
C PHE A 347 -11.62 15.95 -0.63
N ILE A 348 -11.52 14.90 -1.48
CA ILE A 348 -11.21 13.55 -1.00
C ILE A 348 -9.76 13.47 -0.52
N PRO A 349 -8.73 13.92 -1.28
CA PRO A 349 -7.37 13.97 -0.77
C PRO A 349 -7.22 14.80 0.51
N PHE A 350 -7.97 15.88 0.67
CA PHE A 350 -8.00 16.66 1.91
C PHE A 350 -8.49 15.82 3.10
N ILE A 351 -9.61 15.12 2.97
CA ILE A 351 -10.11 14.21 4.01
C ILE A 351 -9.08 13.13 4.33
N LEU A 352 -8.46 12.52 3.31
CA LEU A 352 -7.43 11.50 3.52
C LEU A 352 -6.22 12.06 4.27
N GLY A 353 -5.73 13.24 3.88
CA GLY A 353 -4.68 13.95 4.59
C GLY A 353 -5.05 14.20 6.06
N PHE A 354 -6.28 14.63 6.31
CA PHE A 354 -6.80 14.82 7.66
C PHE A 354 -6.87 13.50 8.46
N LEU A 355 -7.34 12.40 7.87
CA LEU A 355 -7.40 11.10 8.54
C LEU A 355 -6.00 10.54 8.85
N PHE A 356 -5.06 10.66 7.91
CA PHE A 356 -3.67 10.23 8.10
C PHE A 356 -3.00 11.01 9.22
N GLY A 357 -3.15 12.34 9.23
CA GLY A 357 -2.62 13.19 10.28
C GLY A 357 -3.27 12.94 11.64
N ARG A 358 -4.59 12.76 11.68
CA ARG A 358 -5.33 12.42 12.91
C ARG A 358 -4.86 11.10 13.51
N ALA A 359 -4.70 10.07 12.69
CA ALA A 359 -4.19 8.76 13.14
C ALA A 359 -2.74 8.85 13.64
N TYR A 360 -1.87 9.59 12.93
CA TYR A 360 -0.50 9.83 13.36
C TYR A 360 -0.43 10.50 14.72
N HIS A 361 -1.15 11.61 14.90
CA HIS A 361 -1.16 12.34 16.17
C HIS A 361 -1.81 11.53 17.30
N ASN A 362 -2.88 10.78 17.01
CA ASN A 362 -3.49 9.88 18.00
C ASN A 362 -2.52 8.80 18.47
N MET A 363 -1.78 8.16 17.55
CA MET A 363 -0.74 7.19 17.89
C MET A 363 0.38 7.82 18.74
N LYS A 364 0.79 9.07 18.44
CA LYS A 364 1.84 9.73 19.23
C LYS A 364 1.37 10.20 20.62
N GLN A 365 0.10 10.53 20.77
CA GLN A 365 -0.48 10.93 22.05
C GLN A 365 -0.76 9.69 22.92
N ASN A 366 -1.44 8.70 22.35
CA ASN A 366 -1.95 7.52 23.03
C ASN A 366 -1.46 6.22 22.35
N PRO A 367 -0.15 5.92 22.41
CA PRO A 367 0.40 4.77 21.71
C PRO A 367 -0.10 3.45 22.31
N ASN A 368 -0.67 2.62 21.47
CA ASN A 368 -1.06 1.24 21.75
C ASN A 368 -1.01 0.43 20.45
N ILE A 369 -1.23 -0.89 20.53
CA ILE A 369 -1.15 -1.74 19.33
C ILE A 369 -2.13 -1.30 18.25
N ASN A 370 -3.36 -0.97 18.62
CA ASN A 370 -4.39 -0.58 17.67
C ASN A 370 -4.03 0.72 16.92
N THR A 371 -3.62 1.77 17.64
CA THR A 371 -3.23 3.05 17.03
C THR A 371 -1.99 2.93 16.14
N ILE A 372 -1.01 2.12 16.54
CA ILE A 372 0.16 1.80 15.71
C ILE A 372 -0.26 1.02 14.46
N SER A 373 -1.17 0.06 14.59
CA SER A 373 -1.64 -0.77 13.47
C SER A 373 -2.41 0.07 12.45
N VAL A 374 -3.34 0.91 12.91
CA VAL A 374 -4.09 1.85 12.06
C VAL A 374 -3.13 2.79 11.33
N TYR A 375 -2.18 3.39 12.05
CA TYR A 375 -1.22 4.27 11.40
C TYR A 375 -0.30 3.54 10.42
N SER A 376 0.08 2.29 10.71
CA SER A 376 0.89 1.47 9.81
C SER A 376 0.17 1.19 8.48
N ILE A 377 -1.16 1.00 8.51
CA ILE A 377 -1.96 0.86 7.28
C ILE A 377 -1.99 2.18 6.49
N PHE A 378 -2.20 3.32 7.16
CA PHE A 378 -2.17 4.61 6.49
C PHE A 378 -0.79 4.98 5.94
N ALA A 379 0.29 4.63 6.63
CA ALA A 379 1.65 4.78 6.11
C ALA A 379 1.85 3.97 4.83
N PHE A 380 1.30 2.75 4.73
CA PHE A 380 1.29 1.99 3.49
C PHE A 380 0.54 2.73 2.37
N VAL A 381 -0.66 3.25 2.64
CA VAL A 381 -1.44 4.01 1.64
C VAL A 381 -0.67 5.24 1.16
N ILE A 382 0.01 5.96 2.06
CA ILE A 382 0.85 7.10 1.68
C ILE A 382 2.01 6.66 0.79
N ILE A 383 2.73 5.60 1.18
CA ILE A 383 3.89 5.10 0.43
C ILE A 383 3.49 4.63 -0.98
N PHE A 384 2.32 3.98 -1.08
CA PHE A 384 1.81 3.45 -2.34
C PHE A 384 0.88 4.41 -3.09
N SER A 385 0.69 5.65 -2.63
CA SER A 385 -0.26 6.62 -3.22
C SER A 385 -0.04 6.95 -4.69
N PHE A 386 1.20 6.80 -5.18
CA PHE A 386 1.52 6.93 -6.60
C PHE A 386 0.94 5.79 -7.46
N PHE A 387 0.43 4.73 -6.84
CA PHE A 387 -0.01 3.48 -7.45
C PHE A 387 -1.35 3.00 -6.88
N ILE A 388 -2.36 2.99 -7.75
CA ILE A 388 -3.71 2.46 -7.55
C ILE A 388 -4.51 3.13 -6.41
N PRO A 389 -5.83 3.31 -6.56
CA PRO A 389 -6.70 3.79 -5.48
C PRO A 389 -7.06 2.70 -4.46
N ILE A 390 -6.09 2.37 -3.63
CA ILE A 390 -6.15 1.23 -2.71
C ILE A 390 -7.35 1.26 -1.75
N ILE A 391 -7.71 2.44 -1.25
CA ILE A 391 -8.76 2.59 -0.23
C ILE A 391 -10.13 2.10 -0.73
N SER A 392 -10.38 2.20 -2.03
CA SER A 392 -11.65 1.80 -2.62
C SER A 392 -11.78 0.29 -2.81
N PHE A 393 -10.69 -0.47 -2.65
CA PHE A 393 -10.71 -1.91 -2.84
C PHE A 393 -11.35 -2.63 -1.65
N LEU A 394 -12.33 -3.49 -1.94
CA LEU A 394 -13.02 -4.29 -0.94
C LEU A 394 -12.07 -5.12 -0.06
N HIS A 395 -11.11 -5.78 -0.69
CA HIS A 395 -10.14 -6.61 0.01
C HIS A 395 -9.20 -5.80 0.92
N PHE A 396 -8.88 -4.56 0.55
CA PHE A 396 -8.11 -3.65 1.40
C PHE A 396 -8.95 -3.20 2.61
N ALA A 397 -10.19 -2.77 2.38
CA ALA A 397 -11.13 -2.41 3.44
C ALA A 397 -11.36 -3.57 4.42
N PHE A 398 -11.50 -4.80 3.90
CA PHE A 398 -11.61 -6.01 4.71
C PHE A 398 -10.38 -6.23 5.59
N ASN A 399 -9.17 -6.18 5.03
CA ASN A 399 -7.94 -6.30 5.81
C ASN A 399 -7.81 -5.20 6.87
N PHE A 400 -8.16 -3.96 6.52
CA PHE A 400 -8.17 -2.83 7.46
C PHE A 400 -9.11 -3.10 8.64
N LEU A 401 -10.34 -3.52 8.38
CA LEU A 401 -11.33 -3.84 9.41
C LEU A 401 -10.88 -5.02 10.29
N VAL A 402 -10.39 -6.10 9.70
CA VAL A 402 -9.90 -7.28 10.44
C VAL A 402 -8.76 -6.89 11.38
N ILE A 403 -7.75 -6.17 10.89
CA ILE A 403 -6.63 -5.72 11.70
C ILE A 403 -7.11 -4.76 12.80
N TYR A 404 -7.97 -3.79 12.46
CA TYR A 404 -8.51 -2.83 13.41
C TYR A 404 -9.28 -3.52 14.54
N ILE A 405 -10.24 -4.39 14.21
CA ILE A 405 -11.10 -5.08 15.19
C ILE A 405 -10.25 -5.98 16.09
N ILE A 406 -9.37 -6.81 15.52
CA ILE A 406 -8.54 -7.73 16.32
C ILE A 406 -7.62 -6.94 17.27
N THR A 407 -6.95 -5.90 16.75
CA THR A 407 -6.02 -5.10 17.56
C THR A 407 -6.73 -4.23 18.61
N TRP A 408 -7.99 -3.86 18.36
CA TRP A 408 -8.83 -3.18 19.34
C TRP A 408 -9.29 -4.13 20.45
N LEU A 409 -9.76 -5.33 20.10
CA LEU A 409 -10.23 -6.35 21.05
C LEU A 409 -9.13 -6.81 22.02
N ILE A 410 -7.91 -7.08 21.51
CA ILE A 410 -6.77 -7.48 22.36
C ILE A 410 -6.34 -6.38 23.33
N ASN A 411 -6.65 -5.12 23.01
CA ASN A 411 -6.27 -3.96 23.80
C ASN A 411 -7.31 -3.61 24.88
N GLN A 412 -8.58 -3.98 24.70
CA GLN A 412 -9.65 -3.67 25.66
C GLN A 412 -9.76 -4.66 26.84
N GLN A 413 -9.46 -5.94 26.62
CA GLN A 413 -9.72 -6.96 27.66
C GLN A 413 -8.79 -6.87 28.87
N ASP A 414 -7.66 -6.15 28.78
CA ASP A 414 -6.79 -5.87 29.93
C ASP A 414 -7.32 -4.77 30.85
N ILE A 415 -8.23 -3.92 30.38
CA ILE A 415 -8.83 -2.85 31.21
C ILE A 415 -9.85 -3.45 32.20
N LYS A 416 -10.55 -4.52 31.81
CA LYS A 416 -11.56 -5.18 32.65
C LYS A 416 -11.01 -6.08 33.75
N VAL A 417 -9.70 -6.37 33.75
CA VAL A 417 -9.04 -7.17 34.81
C VAL A 417 -8.41 -6.26 35.87
N LYS A 418 -8.40 -4.94 35.65
CA LYS A 418 -7.84 -3.92 36.57
C LYS A 418 -8.91 -3.05 37.26
N ILE A 419 -10.18 -3.34 37.05
CA ILE A 419 -11.32 -2.80 37.81
C ILE A 419 -11.89 -3.97 38.60
#